data_AF-A0A7N2MPA0-F1
#
_entry.id   AF-A0A7N2MPA0-F1
#
_cell.length_a   1.000
_cell.length_b   1.000
_cell.length_c   1.000
_cell.angle_alpha   90.00
_cell.angle_beta   90.00
_cell.angle_gamma   90.00
#
_symmetry.space_group_name_H-M   'P 1'
#
loop_
_entity.id
_entity.type
_entity.pdbx_description
1 polymer ?
#
loop_
_entity_poly.entity_id
_entity_poly.type
_entity_poly.pdbx_seq_one_letter_code
_entity_poly.pdbx_strand_id
1 'polypeptide(L)'
;MLVRQSIVSVTILTMARDISANAPKAFKEIHSFFMVAKVKGGLNYPLVVEWELETWKTGCMPDSRDINECLSLNPCKKICQNFLGGFKCACPKGFEGDGMKNRTGCTVSQSRTKTIRLALSICVGLLVLLVGGSLAFWGLKKRKFIKLKQKFFERNGGLLLGSVKNAKTFTAEDLKKATNDYHPTRVIGQGGFGVVYKDSRQQPVAACCLHCLMAA
;
A
#
# COMPACT_ATOMS: atom_id res chain seq x y z
N MET A 1 -24.03 80.62 10.59
CA MET A 1 -22.80 81.43 10.45
C MET A 1 -21.67 80.67 11.15
N LEU A 2 -20.93 79.83 10.40
CA LEU A 2 -19.76 79.14 10.94
C LEU A 2 -18.63 80.17 11.08
N VAL A 3 -18.39 80.64 12.30
CA VAL A 3 -17.26 81.53 12.58
C VAL A 3 -16.00 80.68 12.47
N ARG A 4 -15.26 80.84 11.37
CA ARG A 4 -13.94 80.26 11.18
C ARG A 4 -12.97 80.98 12.12
N GLN A 5 -12.80 80.48 13.33
CA GLN A 5 -11.83 81.04 14.28
C GLN A 5 -10.43 80.47 14.01
N SER A 6 -9.46 81.35 13.80
CA SER A 6 -8.07 80.99 13.52
C SER A 6 -7.33 80.61 14.82
N ILE A 7 -6.77 79.40 14.86
CA ILE A 7 -5.87 78.93 15.93
C ILE A 7 -4.55 79.72 15.84
N VAL A 8 -4.07 80.25 16.97
CA VAL A 8 -2.89 81.13 17.00
C VAL A 8 -1.62 80.42 17.47
N SER A 9 -1.72 79.46 18.41
CA SER A 9 -0.62 78.56 18.77
C SER A 9 -1.11 77.26 19.42
N VAL A 10 -0.29 76.21 19.31
CA VAL A 10 -0.47 74.91 19.97
C VAL A 10 0.77 74.63 20.82
N THR A 11 0.58 74.29 22.09
CA THR A 11 1.67 73.91 23.00
C THR A 11 1.45 72.48 23.49
N ILE A 12 2.49 71.65 23.41
CA ILE A 12 2.50 70.25 23.85
C ILE A 12 3.12 70.21 25.24
N LEU A 13 2.37 69.73 26.24
CA LEU A 13 2.88 69.48 27.59
C LEU A 13 3.05 67.98 27.81
N THR A 14 4.23 67.55 28.25
CA THR A 14 4.52 66.20 28.69
C THR A 14 4.43 66.13 30.21
N MET A 15 3.58 65.25 30.74
CA MET A 15 3.61 64.90 32.16
C MET A 15 3.77 63.38 32.28
N ALA A 16 4.83 62.95 32.96
CA ALA A 16 4.99 61.56 33.35
C ALA A 16 4.10 61.29 34.58
N ARG A 17 3.17 60.34 34.49
CA ARG A 17 2.53 59.76 35.69
C ARG A 17 3.35 58.56 36.13
N ASP A 18 3.69 58.49 37.41
CA ASP A 18 4.21 57.28 38.03
C ASP A 18 3.14 56.18 37.96
N ILE A 19 3.36 55.18 37.12
CA ILE A 19 2.51 53.98 37.03
C ILE A 19 3.10 52.92 37.96
N SER A 20 2.22 52.37 38.82
CA SER A 20 2.42 51.29 39.78
C SER A 20 3.59 50.32 39.47
N ALA A 21 4.35 49.99 40.51
CA ALA A 21 5.61 49.21 40.47
C ALA A 21 5.52 47.79 39.89
N ASN A 22 4.34 47.31 39.47
CA ASN A 22 4.12 45.94 38.99
C ASN A 22 3.63 45.84 37.53
N ALA A 23 3.83 46.88 36.72
CA ALA A 23 3.52 46.85 35.28
C ALA A 23 4.64 46.15 34.46
N PRO A 24 4.30 45.36 33.43
CA PRO A 24 5.29 44.77 32.52
C PRO A 24 6.08 45.86 31.78
N LYS A 25 7.39 45.64 31.57
CA LYS A 25 8.35 46.66 31.08
C LYS A 25 7.94 47.42 29.80
N ALA A 26 7.05 46.87 28.98
CA ALA A 26 6.53 47.52 27.77
C ALA A 26 5.55 48.68 28.04
N PHE A 27 5.04 48.82 29.27
CA PHE A 27 4.06 49.85 29.64
C PHE A 27 4.67 51.11 30.27
N LYS A 28 6.01 51.16 30.41
CA LYS A 28 6.71 52.24 31.13
C LYS A 28 7.01 53.49 30.29
N GLU A 29 6.67 53.48 28.99
CA GLU A 29 6.89 54.59 28.06
C GLU A 29 5.60 55.05 27.36
N ILE A 30 4.49 55.15 28.10
CA ILE A 30 3.31 55.83 27.57
C ILE A 30 3.42 57.31 27.92
N HIS A 31 3.94 58.11 26.98
CA HIS A 31 3.87 59.56 27.07
C HIS A 31 2.47 60.02 26.67
N SER A 32 1.62 60.33 27.66
CA SER A 32 0.37 61.06 27.38
C SER A 32 0.71 62.51 27.03
N PHE A 33 0.44 62.92 25.80
CA PHE A 33 0.63 64.29 25.34
C PHE A 33 -0.69 65.07 25.48
N PHE A 34 -0.65 66.19 26.20
CA PHE A 34 -1.78 67.13 26.23
C PHE A 34 -1.49 68.29 25.27
N MET A 35 -2.43 68.56 24.36
CA MET A 35 -2.37 69.74 23.48
C MET A 35 -3.30 70.82 24.01
N VAL A 36 -2.75 71.99 24.31
CA VAL A 36 -3.55 73.18 24.65
C VAL A 36 -3.51 74.13 23.46
N ALA A 37 -4.69 74.46 22.92
CA ALA A 37 -4.85 75.44 21.85
C ALA A 37 -5.27 76.79 22.44
N LYS A 38 -4.58 77.86 22.04
CA LYS A 38 -4.90 79.23 22.48
C LYS A 38 -5.69 79.96 21.38
N VAL A 39 -6.88 80.44 21.72
CA VAL A 39 -7.78 81.16 20.80
C VAL A 39 -7.79 82.65 21.13
N LYS A 40 -7.92 83.52 20.11
CA LYS A 40 -7.95 84.98 20.29
C LYS A 40 -9.21 85.37 21.08
N GLY A 41 -9.03 85.77 22.34
CA GLY A 41 -10.14 86.07 23.26
C GLY A 41 -9.98 85.59 24.72
N GLY A 42 -8.81 85.08 25.12
CA GLY A 42 -8.43 84.90 26.53
C GLY A 42 -8.95 83.65 27.25
N LEU A 43 -9.90 82.92 26.67
CA LEU A 43 -10.37 81.64 27.22
C LEU A 43 -9.64 80.46 26.56
N ASN A 44 -8.91 79.70 27.37
CA ASN A 44 -8.26 78.44 26.96
C ASN A 44 -9.26 77.30 27.12
N TYR A 45 -9.55 76.57 26.04
CA TYR A 45 -10.41 75.38 26.09
C TYR A 45 -9.53 74.12 26.04
N PRO A 46 -9.65 73.18 26.99
CA PRO A 46 -8.99 71.89 26.88
C PRO A 46 -9.68 71.05 25.80
N LEU A 47 -8.97 70.73 24.72
CA LEU A 47 -9.41 69.76 23.71
C LEU A 47 -8.77 68.42 24.07
N VAL A 48 -9.59 67.46 24.50
CA VAL A 48 -9.16 66.07 24.69
C VAL A 48 -9.30 65.37 23.35
N VAL A 49 -8.18 65.18 22.65
CA VAL A 49 -8.11 64.29 21.48
C VAL A 49 -7.69 62.93 21.99
N GLU A 50 -8.68 62.04 22.14
CA GLU A 50 -8.44 60.62 22.38
C GLU A 50 -8.03 60.01 21.02
N TRP A 51 -6.80 59.49 20.95
CA TRP A 51 -6.30 58.77 19.78
C TRP A 51 -6.26 57.29 20.15
N GLU A 52 -7.04 56.49 19.44
CA GLU A 52 -7.10 55.05 19.61
C GLU A 52 -6.22 54.41 18.54
N LEU A 53 -5.15 53.72 18.95
CA LEU A 53 -4.30 52.97 18.03
C LEU A 53 -5.11 51.83 17.41
N GLU A 54 -5.19 51.85 16.08
CA GLU A 54 -5.73 50.79 15.25
C GLU A 54 -5.12 49.41 15.58
N THR A 55 -5.77 48.64 16.44
CA THR A 55 -5.58 47.18 16.53
C THR A 55 -6.92 46.45 16.74
N TRP A 56 -7.89 46.69 15.87
CA TRP A 56 -9.08 45.84 15.78
C TRP A 56 -8.87 44.75 14.72
N LYS A 57 -8.13 43.70 15.08
CA LYS A 57 -8.51 42.36 14.60
C LYS A 57 -9.71 41.93 15.44
N THR A 58 -10.82 41.70 14.76
CA THR A 58 -12.10 41.16 15.25
C THR A 58 -11.97 40.18 16.43
N GLY A 59 -12.69 40.41 17.52
CA GLY A 59 -12.94 39.39 18.54
C GLY A 59 -13.33 39.95 19.91
N CYS A 60 -14.47 39.51 20.44
CA CYS A 60 -14.91 39.81 21.80
C CYS A 60 -13.82 39.41 22.81
N MET A 61 -13.60 40.24 23.83
CA MET A 61 -12.93 39.82 25.06
C MET A 61 -13.77 38.68 25.67
N PRO A 62 -13.24 37.47 25.88
CA PRO A 62 -14.07 36.36 26.30
C PRO A 62 -14.55 36.62 27.72
N ASP A 63 -15.84 36.42 27.94
CA ASP A 63 -16.34 36.05 29.25
C ASP A 63 -15.40 34.94 29.77
N SER A 64 -14.89 35.09 30.99
CA SER A 64 -13.81 34.27 31.57
C SER A 64 -14.14 32.76 31.73
N ARG A 65 -15.27 32.32 31.15
CA ARG A 65 -15.77 30.96 31.15
C ARG A 65 -15.93 30.47 29.72
N ASP A 66 -14.89 29.84 29.22
CA ASP A 66 -14.93 29.04 28.00
C ASP A 66 -15.86 27.84 28.17
N ILE A 67 -16.79 27.65 27.23
CA ILE A 67 -17.70 26.51 27.25
C ILE A 67 -16.96 25.34 26.62
N ASN A 68 -16.70 24.29 27.39
CA ASN A 68 -16.10 23.08 26.82
C ASN A 68 -17.14 22.30 26.00
N GLU A 69 -17.24 22.55 24.70
CA GLU A 69 -18.21 21.88 23.83
C GLU A 69 -17.91 20.39 23.67
N CYS A 70 -16.65 19.98 23.85
CA CYS A 70 -16.28 18.57 23.86
C CYS A 70 -17.00 17.80 24.96
N LEU A 71 -17.11 18.37 26.17
CA LEU A 71 -17.81 17.73 27.29
C LEU A 71 -19.32 17.95 27.25
N SER A 72 -19.76 19.15 26.88
CA SER A 72 -21.18 19.54 26.92
C SER A 72 -21.99 18.92 25.78
N LEU A 73 -21.50 19.03 24.54
CA LEU A 73 -22.23 18.63 23.33
C LEU A 73 -21.68 17.35 22.68
N ASN A 74 -20.44 16.97 23.01
CA ASN A 74 -19.73 15.83 22.41
C ASN A 74 -19.87 15.75 20.87
N PRO A 75 -19.56 16.83 20.12
CA PRO A 75 -19.85 16.92 18.69
C PRO A 75 -18.96 16.03 17.81
N CYS A 76 -17.80 15.60 18.31
CA CYS A 76 -16.81 14.84 17.55
C CYS A 76 -17.01 13.32 17.66
N LYS A 77 -16.74 12.58 16.58
CA LYS A 77 -16.88 11.11 16.51
C LYS A 77 -15.72 10.38 17.21
N LYS A 78 -14.51 10.94 17.16
CA LYS A 78 -13.28 10.33 17.68
C LYS A 78 -12.51 11.26 18.61
N ILE A 79 -11.69 12.17 18.06
CA ILE A 79 -10.83 13.06 18.84
C ILE A 79 -11.48 14.45 18.87
N CYS A 80 -11.62 15.03 20.06
CA CYS A 80 -12.11 16.39 20.28
C CYS A 80 -11.04 17.20 21.03
N GLN A 81 -10.72 18.38 20.52
CA GLN A 81 -9.79 19.32 21.15
C GLN A 81 -10.53 20.63 21.40
N ASN A 82 -10.66 20.99 22.67
CA ASN A 82 -11.27 22.24 23.11
C ASN A 82 -10.22 23.36 23.15
N PHE A 83 -10.58 24.56 22.74
CA PHE A 83 -9.76 25.76 22.81
C PHE A 83 -10.61 26.97 23.20
N LEU A 84 -9.97 28.06 23.61
CA LEU A 84 -10.69 29.26 24.00
C LEU A 84 -11.51 29.80 22.82
N GLY A 85 -12.83 29.81 22.97
CA GLY A 85 -13.77 30.24 21.93
C GLY A 85 -14.16 29.15 20.92
N GLY A 86 -13.88 27.87 21.17
CA GLY A 86 -14.48 26.77 20.39
C GLY A 86 -13.76 25.41 20.46
N PHE A 87 -14.08 24.53 19.49
CA PHE A 87 -13.54 23.17 19.44
C PHE A 87 -13.12 22.73 18.03
N LYS A 88 -12.22 21.74 17.96
CA LYS A 88 -11.78 21.09 16.72
C LYS A 88 -11.89 19.57 16.85
N CYS A 89 -12.52 18.95 15.86
CA CYS A 89 -12.53 17.50 15.72
C CYS A 89 -11.34 17.02 14.88
N ALA A 90 -10.79 15.86 15.24
CA ALA A 90 -9.72 15.21 14.49
C ALA A 90 -9.98 13.70 14.33
N CYS A 91 -9.38 13.13 13.29
CA CYS A 91 -9.43 11.70 13.01
C CYS A 91 -8.09 11.01 13.34
N PRO A 92 -8.13 9.78 13.89
CA PRO A 92 -6.93 9.00 14.17
C PRO A 92 -6.22 8.58 12.87
N LYS A 93 -4.94 8.19 12.99
CA LYS A 93 -4.13 7.74 11.85
C LYS A 93 -4.85 6.63 11.07
N GLY A 94 -4.92 6.78 9.74
CA GLY A 94 -5.61 5.84 8.86
C GLY A 94 -7.08 6.19 8.58
N PHE A 95 -7.60 7.26 9.17
CA PHE A 95 -8.94 7.79 8.91
C PHE A 95 -8.85 9.24 8.39
N GLU A 96 -9.78 9.60 7.50
CA GLU A 96 -9.90 10.91 6.87
C GLU A 96 -11.35 11.42 6.99
N GLY A 97 -11.49 12.74 7.11
CA GLY A 97 -12.79 13.43 7.22
C GLY A 97 -12.75 14.61 8.19
N ASP A 98 -13.92 15.17 8.46
CA ASP A 98 -14.11 16.35 9.33
C ASP A 98 -14.23 16.00 10.82
N GLY A 99 -14.31 14.71 11.17
CA GLY A 99 -14.31 14.22 12.54
C GLY A 99 -15.59 14.50 13.34
N MET A 100 -16.63 15.08 12.73
CA MET A 100 -17.90 15.42 13.39
C MET A 100 -18.90 14.27 13.35
N LYS A 101 -19.77 14.15 14.36
CA LYS A 101 -20.82 13.11 14.40
C LYS A 101 -21.97 13.35 13.42
N ASN A 102 -22.36 14.60 13.21
CA ASN A 102 -23.52 14.98 12.39
C ASN A 102 -23.16 15.29 10.93
N ARG A 103 -21.93 15.00 10.50
CA ARG A 103 -21.43 15.24 9.14
C ARG A 103 -20.65 14.01 8.65
N THR A 104 -19.58 14.22 7.89
CA THR A 104 -18.80 13.16 7.23
C THR A 104 -18.09 12.24 8.24
N GLY A 105 -17.75 12.76 9.42
CA GLY A 105 -17.10 12.03 10.49
C GLY A 105 -15.69 11.57 10.12
N CYS A 106 -15.30 10.41 10.62
CA CYS A 106 -14.03 9.78 10.29
C CYS A 106 -14.28 8.52 9.46
N THR A 107 -13.88 8.54 8.19
CA THR A 107 -13.94 7.41 7.27
C THR A 107 -12.56 6.79 7.11
N VAL A 108 -12.47 5.49 6.81
CA VAL A 108 -11.16 4.86 6.57
C VAL A 108 -10.54 5.51 5.34
N SER A 109 -9.27 5.94 5.44
CA SER A 109 -8.52 6.54 4.32
C SER A 109 -8.53 5.56 3.14
N GLN A 110 -9.38 5.87 2.17
CA GLN A 110 -9.72 4.95 1.09
C GLN A 110 -8.50 4.70 0.19
N SER A 111 -7.58 5.66 0.12
CA SER A 111 -6.34 5.61 -0.66
C SER A 111 -5.51 4.36 -0.37
N ARG A 112 -5.23 4.06 0.91
CA ARG A 112 -4.47 2.84 1.25
C ARG A 112 -5.22 1.56 0.88
N THR A 113 -6.54 1.52 1.08
CA THR A 113 -7.34 0.33 0.78
C THR A 113 -7.48 0.07 -0.73
N LYS A 114 -7.44 1.12 -1.56
CA LYS A 114 -7.45 1.03 -3.03
C LYS A 114 -6.14 0.44 -3.54
N THR A 115 -5.01 0.93 -3.05
CA THR A 115 -3.68 0.42 -3.43
C THR A 115 -3.51 -1.05 -3.05
N ILE A 116 -3.92 -1.44 -1.83
CA ILE A 116 -3.84 -2.83 -1.38
C ILE A 116 -4.73 -3.74 -2.24
N ARG A 117 -5.97 -3.32 -2.54
CA ARG A 117 -6.88 -4.09 -3.40
C ARG A 117 -6.33 -4.31 -4.80
N LEU A 118 -5.76 -3.27 -5.41
CA LEU A 118 -5.13 -3.38 -6.74
C LEU A 118 -3.93 -4.35 -6.72
N ALA A 119 -3.06 -4.23 -5.71
CA ALA A 119 -1.92 -5.10 -5.56
C ALA A 119 -2.33 -6.58 -5.43
N LEU A 120 -3.32 -6.88 -4.57
CA LEU A 120 -3.83 -8.25 -4.41
C LEU A 120 -4.41 -8.82 -5.71
N SER A 121 -5.17 -8.02 -6.45
CA SER A 121 -5.75 -8.46 -7.73
C SER A 121 -4.67 -8.82 -8.76
N ILE A 122 -3.59 -8.05 -8.84
CA ILE A 122 -2.49 -8.30 -9.77
C ILE A 122 -1.76 -9.59 -9.39
N CYS A 123 -1.47 -9.80 -8.10
CA CYS A 123 -0.82 -11.01 -7.62
C CYS A 123 -1.63 -12.27 -7.93
N VAL A 124 -2.94 -12.25 -7.65
CA VAL A 124 -3.83 -13.37 -7.95
C VAL A 124 -3.92 -13.61 -9.46
N GLY A 125 -4.04 -12.56 -10.26
CA GLY A 125 -4.08 -12.67 -11.72
C GLY A 125 -2.81 -13.32 -12.29
N LEU A 126 -1.63 -12.89 -11.82
CA LEU A 126 -0.36 -13.48 -12.25
C LEU A 126 -0.23 -14.95 -11.84
N LEU A 127 -0.65 -15.30 -10.62
CA LEU A 127 -0.63 -16.70 -10.16
C LEU A 127 -1.53 -17.59 -11.03
N VAL A 128 -2.75 -17.13 -11.34
CA VAL A 128 -3.68 -17.87 -12.21
C VAL A 128 -3.10 -18.05 -13.61
N LEU A 129 -2.47 -17.01 -14.18
CA LEU A 129 -1.82 -17.10 -15.50
C LEU A 129 -0.65 -18.08 -15.51
N LEU A 130 0.20 -18.06 -14.47
CA LEU A 130 1.35 -18.96 -14.38
C LEU A 130 0.92 -20.43 -14.20
N VAL A 131 -0.02 -20.69 -13.30
CA VAL A 131 -0.54 -22.04 -13.05
C VAL A 131 -1.33 -22.55 -14.27
N GLY A 132 -2.24 -21.74 -14.80
CA GLY A 132 -3.01 -22.08 -15.99
C GLY A 132 -2.14 -22.33 -17.21
N GLY A 133 -1.14 -21.46 -17.45
CA GLY A 133 -0.15 -21.61 -18.51
C GLY A 133 0.68 -22.87 -18.37
N SER A 134 1.12 -23.19 -17.14
CA SER A 134 1.90 -24.39 -16.84
C SER A 134 1.10 -25.68 -17.05
N LEU A 135 -0.16 -25.72 -16.62
CA LEU A 135 -1.06 -26.86 -16.84
C LEU A 135 -1.38 -27.05 -18.33
N ALA A 136 -1.64 -25.97 -19.06
CA ALA A 136 -1.85 -26.02 -20.50
C ALA A 136 -0.60 -26.51 -21.23
N PHE A 137 0.57 -25.95 -20.91
CA PHE A 137 1.86 -26.37 -21.48
C PHE A 137 2.16 -27.84 -21.20
N TRP A 138 1.97 -28.29 -19.96
CA TRP A 138 2.10 -29.70 -19.59
C TRP A 138 1.14 -30.58 -20.38
N GLY A 139 -0.12 -30.18 -20.52
CA GLY A 139 -1.13 -30.89 -21.31
C GLY A 139 -0.73 -31.03 -22.78
N LEU A 140 -0.24 -29.96 -23.40
CA LEU A 140 0.25 -29.98 -24.78
C LEU A 140 1.49 -30.88 -24.93
N LYS A 141 2.45 -30.77 -24.01
CA LYS A 141 3.66 -31.60 -23.99
C LYS A 141 3.31 -33.08 -23.83
N LYS A 142 2.37 -33.40 -22.92
CA LYS A 142 1.87 -34.76 -22.70
C LYS A 142 1.20 -35.32 -23.96
N ARG A 143 0.36 -34.53 -24.64
CA ARG A 143 -0.26 -34.94 -25.91
C ARG A 143 0.78 -35.22 -27.00
N LYS A 144 1.80 -34.36 -27.13
CA LYS A 144 2.91 -34.58 -28.08
C LYS A 144 3.69 -35.86 -27.75
N PHE A 145 3.98 -36.11 -26.48
CA PHE A 145 4.70 -37.31 -26.05
C PHE A 145 3.91 -38.60 -26.33
N ILE A 146 2.61 -38.61 -26.05
CA ILE A 146 1.75 -39.77 -26.36
C ILE A 146 1.74 -40.04 -27.87
N LYS A 147 1.60 -39.01 -28.71
CA LYS A 147 1.66 -39.16 -30.17
C LYS A 147 3.02 -39.66 -30.67
N LEU A 148 4.13 -39.18 -30.09
CA LEU A 148 5.47 -39.64 -30.44
C LEU A 148 5.68 -41.11 -30.06
N LYS A 149 5.22 -41.50 -28.86
CA LYS A 149 5.28 -42.89 -28.39
C LYS A 149 4.48 -43.82 -29.30
N GLN A 150 3.31 -43.40 -29.77
CA GLN A 150 2.52 -44.20 -30.73
C GLN A 150 3.25 -44.37 -32.07
N LYS A 151 3.89 -43.31 -32.61
CA LYS A 151 4.68 -43.43 -33.86
C LYS A 151 5.84 -44.41 -33.73
N PHE A 152 6.53 -44.43 -32.57
CA PHE A 152 7.55 -45.43 -32.30
C PHE A 152 6.97 -46.83 -32.18
N PHE A 153 5.80 -46.97 -31.55
CA PHE A 153 5.10 -48.25 -31.45
C PHE A 153 4.73 -48.80 -32.84
N GLU A 154 4.20 -47.97 -33.74
CA GLU A 154 3.86 -48.37 -35.11
C GLU A 154 5.10 -48.74 -35.94
N ARG A 155 6.18 -47.94 -35.89
CA ARG A 155 7.44 -48.26 -36.60
C ARG A 155 8.12 -49.53 -36.10
N ASN A 156 8.00 -49.84 -34.81
CA ASN A 156 8.59 -51.03 -34.21
C ASN A 156 7.69 -52.27 -34.32
N GLY A 157 6.73 -52.28 -35.26
CA GLY A 157 5.86 -53.43 -35.50
C GLY A 157 4.81 -53.67 -34.41
N GLY A 158 4.43 -52.63 -33.66
CA GLY A 158 3.46 -52.74 -32.55
C GLY A 158 2.10 -53.31 -32.95
N LEU A 159 1.66 -53.11 -34.19
CA LEU A 159 0.45 -53.74 -34.73
C LEU A 159 0.61 -55.26 -34.90
N LEU A 160 1.80 -55.73 -35.26
CA LEU A 160 2.11 -57.16 -35.37
C LEU A 160 2.08 -57.81 -33.98
N LEU A 161 2.64 -57.15 -32.97
CA LEU A 161 2.60 -57.61 -31.57
C LEU A 161 1.17 -57.71 -31.02
N GLY A 162 0.26 -56.82 -31.43
CA GLY A 162 -1.15 -56.86 -31.01
C GLY A 162 -1.99 -57.94 -31.70
N SER A 163 -1.57 -58.40 -32.89
CA SER A 163 -2.32 -59.38 -33.68
C SER A 163 -1.95 -60.84 -33.37
N VAL A 164 -0.78 -61.08 -32.77
CA VAL A 164 -0.33 -62.43 -32.40
C VAL A 164 -0.95 -62.84 -31.05
N LYS A 165 -2.02 -63.64 -31.11
CA LYS A 165 -2.76 -64.13 -29.92
C LYS A 165 -1.96 -65.04 -28.97
N ASN A 166 -0.83 -65.59 -29.43
CA ASN A 166 0.05 -66.46 -28.64
C ASN A 166 1.38 -65.81 -28.25
N ALA A 167 1.57 -64.50 -28.51
CA ALA A 167 2.80 -63.80 -28.15
C ALA A 167 2.74 -63.36 -26.69
N LYS A 168 3.54 -64.03 -25.84
CA LYS A 168 3.70 -63.62 -24.45
C LYS A 168 4.56 -62.35 -24.39
N THR A 169 3.98 -61.24 -23.95
CA THR A 169 4.70 -59.97 -23.80
C THR A 169 5.54 -60.01 -22.53
N PHE A 170 6.85 -59.80 -22.66
CA PHE A 170 7.76 -59.68 -21.54
C PHE A 170 8.19 -58.22 -21.39
N THR A 171 8.29 -57.75 -20.15
CA THR A 171 8.83 -56.41 -19.87
C THR A 171 10.35 -56.43 -19.97
N ALA A 172 10.97 -55.25 -20.11
CA ALA A 172 12.43 -55.15 -20.13
C ALA A 172 13.02 -55.64 -18.80
N GLU A 173 12.31 -55.41 -17.70
CA GLU A 173 12.69 -55.81 -16.36
C GLU A 173 12.65 -57.32 -16.17
N ASP A 174 11.62 -57.99 -16.70
CA ASP A 174 11.52 -59.45 -16.68
C ASP A 174 12.68 -60.10 -17.43
N LEU A 175 13.02 -59.56 -18.60
CA LEU A 175 14.16 -60.02 -19.39
C LEU A 175 15.48 -59.77 -18.67
N LYS A 176 15.67 -58.57 -18.10
CA LYS A 176 16.86 -58.23 -17.31
C LYS A 176 17.06 -59.18 -16.13
N LYS A 177 15.98 -59.53 -15.44
CA LYS A 177 16.02 -60.46 -14.31
C LYS A 177 16.31 -61.90 -14.77
N ALA A 178 15.70 -62.33 -15.86
CA ALA A 178 15.92 -63.65 -16.44
C ALA A 178 17.36 -63.85 -16.93
N THR A 179 17.94 -62.84 -17.56
CA THR A 179 19.30 -62.88 -18.13
C THR A 179 20.40 -62.50 -17.15
N ASN A 180 20.06 -62.18 -15.90
CA ASN A 180 20.99 -61.66 -14.89
C ASN A 180 21.73 -60.40 -15.39
N ASP A 181 20.97 -59.39 -15.81
CA ASP A 181 21.47 -58.17 -16.42
C ASP A 181 22.35 -58.43 -17.66
N TYR A 182 21.89 -59.33 -18.53
CA TYR A 182 22.57 -59.69 -19.78
C TYR A 182 24.02 -60.15 -19.59
N HIS A 183 24.28 -60.89 -18.50
CA HIS A 183 25.64 -61.31 -18.15
C HIS A 183 26.22 -62.27 -19.20
N PRO A 184 27.49 -62.10 -19.63
CA PRO A 184 28.10 -62.89 -20.70
C PRO A 184 28.18 -64.39 -20.39
N THR A 185 28.26 -64.78 -19.12
CA THR A 185 28.26 -66.21 -18.70
C THR A 185 26.95 -66.95 -18.99
N ARG A 186 25.86 -66.21 -19.29
CA ARG A 186 24.58 -66.79 -19.67
C ARG A 186 24.38 -66.85 -21.18
N VAL A 187 25.35 -66.42 -21.98
CA VAL A 187 25.26 -66.47 -23.45
C VAL A 187 25.36 -67.91 -23.92
N ILE A 188 24.37 -68.33 -24.71
CA ILE A 188 24.32 -69.64 -25.37
C ILE A 188 24.91 -69.53 -26.79
N GLY A 189 24.77 -68.37 -27.43
CA GLY A 189 25.33 -68.09 -28.77
C GLY A 189 25.01 -66.69 -29.27
N GLN A 190 25.77 -66.23 -30.27
CA GLN A 190 25.63 -64.92 -30.92
C GLN A 190 25.58 -65.09 -32.44
N GLY A 191 24.66 -64.39 -33.11
CA GLY A 191 24.52 -64.42 -34.56
C GLY A 191 23.92 -63.12 -35.13
N GLY A 192 23.59 -63.11 -36.42
CA GLY A 192 23.07 -61.93 -37.12
C GLY A 192 21.74 -61.38 -36.60
N PHE A 193 21.00 -62.19 -35.83
CA PHE A 193 19.73 -61.81 -35.19
C PHE A 193 19.88 -61.50 -33.68
N GLY A 194 21.11 -61.36 -33.18
CA GLY A 194 21.39 -60.98 -31.79
C GLY A 194 22.03 -62.08 -30.93
N VAL A 195 21.93 -61.92 -29.62
CA VAL A 195 22.55 -62.79 -28.61
C VAL A 195 21.47 -63.58 -27.87
N VAL A 196 21.70 -64.88 -27.71
CA VAL A 196 20.78 -65.78 -27.00
C VAL A 196 21.31 -66.02 -25.60
N TYR A 197 20.46 -65.81 -24.58
CA TYR A 197 20.81 -65.99 -23.17
C TYR A 197 20.06 -67.18 -22.57
N LYS A 198 20.60 -67.73 -21.50
CA LYS A 198 19.95 -68.73 -20.66
C LYS A 198 19.21 -68.04 -19.51
N ASP A 199 17.93 -68.34 -19.33
CA ASP A 199 17.19 -67.88 -18.14
C ASP A 199 17.61 -68.67 -16.89
N SER A 200 17.31 -68.11 -15.72
CA SER A 200 17.33 -68.71 -14.39
C SER A 200 16.65 -70.09 -14.28
N ARG A 201 15.73 -70.42 -15.19
CA ARG A 201 15.09 -71.74 -15.30
C ARG A 201 15.75 -72.68 -16.33
N GLN A 202 16.99 -72.38 -16.74
CA GLN A 202 17.75 -73.14 -17.74
C GLN A 202 17.15 -73.16 -19.16
N GLN A 203 16.08 -72.40 -19.43
CA GLN A 203 15.44 -72.32 -20.75
C GLN A 203 16.14 -71.30 -21.66
N PRO A 204 16.27 -71.57 -22.98
CA PRO A 204 16.85 -70.62 -23.92
C PRO A 204 15.88 -69.45 -24.15
N VAL A 205 16.38 -68.23 -23.94
CA VAL A 205 15.65 -66.99 -24.21
C VAL A 205 16.43 -66.19 -25.24
N ALA A 206 15.88 -66.08 -26.45
CA ALA A 206 16.45 -65.25 -27.50
C ALA A 206 16.04 -63.79 -27.27
N ALA A 207 17.02 -62.93 -26.98
CA ALA A 207 16.80 -61.48 -26.89
C ALA A 207 17.26 -60.86 -28.21
N CYS A 208 16.34 -60.70 -29.15
CA CYS A 208 16.59 -59.93 -30.37
C CYS A 208 16.34 -58.44 -30.07
N CYS A 209 17.39 -57.71 -29.76
CA CYS A 209 17.29 -56.27 -29.59
C CYS A 209 17.30 -55.62 -30.98
N LEU A 210 16.14 -55.21 -31.48
CA LEU A 210 16.00 -54.61 -32.81
C LEU A 210 16.76 -53.26 -32.95
N HIS A 211 17.39 -52.76 -31.89
CA HIS A 211 18.24 -51.57 -31.92
C HIS A 211 19.33 -51.62 -30.84
N CYS A 212 20.18 -52.66 -30.83
CA CYS A 212 21.44 -52.66 -30.07
C CYS A 212 22.63 -52.05 -30.86
N LEU A 213 22.37 -51.32 -31.95
CA LEU A 213 23.40 -50.71 -32.81
C LEU A 213 23.74 -49.25 -32.47
N MET A 214 23.22 -48.71 -31.35
CA MET A 214 23.48 -47.32 -30.92
C MET A 214 24.08 -47.20 -29.50
N ALA A 215 24.61 -48.30 -28.95
CA ALA A 215 25.38 -48.28 -27.72
C ALA A 215 26.75 -48.90 -27.98
N ALA A 216 27.53 -48.23 -28.83
CA ALA A 216 28.98 -48.34 -28.94
C ALA A 216 29.54 -46.92 -28.87
#